data_AF-A0A9E3Y7S1-F1
#
_entry.id   AF-A0A9E3Y7S1-F1
#
_cell.length_a   1.000
_cell.length_b   1.000
_cell.length_c   1.000
_cell.angle_alpha   90.00
_cell.angle_beta   90.00
_cell.angle_gamma   90.00
#
_symmetry.space_group_name_H-M   'P 1'
#
loop_
_entity.id
_entity.type
_entity.pdbx_description
1 polymer ?
#
loop_
_entity_poly.entity_id
_entity_poly.type
_entity_poly.pdbx_seq_one_letter_code
_entity_poly.pdbx_strand_id
1 'polypeptide(L)'
;MTRLVGVLAQVSVDPNSTGMPGADLIQRLLNWSQMLALWGSLGALLIGAAMYGLAREGGSYGGASRGKALAMGGVVGAILAGVAPTAVNMLFEAAS
;
A
#
# COMPACT_ATOMS: atom_id res chain seq x y z
N MET A 1 6.80 -12.27 50.54
CA MET A 1 7.27 -11.21 49.62
C MET A 1 7.32 -11.66 48.14
N THR A 2 6.72 -12.79 47.76
CA THR A 2 6.85 -13.36 46.40
C THR A 2 5.59 -13.21 45.53
N ARG A 3 4.47 -12.75 46.11
CA ARG A 3 3.19 -12.61 45.39
C ARG A 3 2.99 -11.27 44.65
N LEU A 4 3.79 -10.25 44.97
CA LEU A 4 3.70 -8.93 44.32
C LEU A 4 4.43 -8.88 42.97
N VAL A 5 5.45 -9.72 42.77
CA VAL A 5 6.22 -9.80 41.51
C VAL A 5 5.40 -10.44 40.38
N GLY A 6 4.44 -11.32 40.70
CA GLY A 6 3.56 -11.94 39.70
C GLY A 6 2.47 -11.03 39.15
N VAL A 7 2.05 -9.99 39.88
CA VAL A 7 0.96 -9.08 39.47
C VAL A 7 1.45 -8.02 38.47
N LEU A 8 2.72 -7.64 38.53
CA LEU A 8 3.32 -6.64 37.63
C LEU A 8 3.74 -7.21 36.26
N ALA A 9 3.81 -8.54 36.13
CA ALA A 9 4.14 -9.23 34.87
C ALA A 9 2.88 -9.66 34.08
N GLN A 10 1.68 -9.33 34.56
CA GLN A 10 0.43 -9.92 34.08
C GLN A 10 -0.40 -9.00 33.18
N VAL A 11 0.20 -7.92 32.68
CA VAL A 11 -0.42 -7.06 31.66
C VAL A 11 0.20 -7.41 30.31
N SER A 12 -0.25 -8.54 29.74
CA SER A 12 -0.12 -8.78 28.30
C SER A 12 -1.12 -7.87 27.61
N VAL A 13 -0.61 -6.86 26.91
CA VAL A 13 -1.43 -6.09 25.97
C VAL A 13 -1.21 -6.78 24.63
N ASP A 14 -2.21 -7.54 24.18
CA ASP A 14 -2.28 -8.07 22.82
C ASP A 14 -3.05 -7.05 21.97
N PRO A 15 -2.39 -6.08 21.30
CA PRO A 15 -3.06 -5.11 20.46
C PRO A 15 -3.68 -5.83 19.25
N ASN A 16 -4.98 -6.11 19.33
CA ASN A 16 -5.77 -6.61 18.22
C ASN A 16 -6.92 -5.63 17.92
N SER A 17 -7.33 -5.59 16.65
CA SER A 17 -8.44 -4.74 16.20
C SER A 17 -9.81 -5.33 16.52
N THR A 18 -9.87 -6.58 17.00
CA THR A 18 -11.09 -7.28 17.38
C THR A 18 -11.79 -6.57 18.55
N GLY A 19 -12.82 -5.79 18.23
CA GLY A 19 -13.60 -5.02 19.20
C GLY A 19 -13.29 -3.53 19.23
N MET A 20 -12.42 -3.00 18.36
CA MET A 20 -12.23 -1.56 18.23
C MET A 20 -13.50 -0.91 17.63
N PRO A 21 -14.18 0.02 18.33
CA PRO A 21 -15.34 0.69 17.79
C PRO A 21 -14.97 1.48 16.53
N GLY A 22 -15.61 1.15 15.40
CA GLY A 22 -15.33 1.75 14.10
C GLY A 22 -14.28 1.01 13.25
N ALA A 23 -13.76 -0.14 13.68
CA ALA A 23 -12.82 -0.95 12.90
C ALA A 23 -13.36 -1.28 11.50
N ASP A 24 -14.64 -1.66 11.38
CA ASP A 24 -15.27 -1.96 10.09
C ASP A 24 -15.27 -0.77 9.13
N LEU A 25 -15.47 0.45 9.65
CA LEU A 25 -15.44 1.67 8.83
C LEU A 25 -14.01 1.93 8.33
N ILE A 26 -13.02 1.84 9.21
CA ILE A 26 -11.62 2.04 8.86
C ILE A 26 -11.17 0.98 7.84
N GLN A 27 -11.53 -0.29 8.05
CA GLN A 27 -11.26 -1.38 7.12
C GLN A 27 -11.87 -1.11 5.74
N ARG A 28 -13.13 -0.64 5.70
CA ARG A 28 -13.81 -0.31 4.46
C ARG A 28 -13.15 0.85 3.71
N LEU A 29 -12.73 1.89 4.42
CA LEU A 29 -11.98 3.01 3.84
C LEU A 29 -10.62 2.55 3.31
N LEU A 30 -9.91 1.70 4.04
CA LEU A 30 -8.61 1.16 3.63
C LEU A 30 -8.72 0.26 2.39
N ASN A 31 -9.74 -0.60 2.33
CA ASN A 31 -10.02 -1.40 1.13
C ASN A 31 -10.29 -0.50 -0.08
N TRP A 32 -11.04 0.59 0.12
CA TRP A 32 -11.34 1.52 -0.96
C TRP A 32 -10.11 2.31 -1.40
N SER A 33 -9.27 2.74 -0.45
CA SER A 33 -8.02 3.44 -0.78
C SER A 33 -7.03 2.54 -1.51
N GLN A 34 -6.96 1.26 -1.15
CA GLN A 34 -6.14 0.29 -1.87
C GLN A 34 -6.66 0.07 -3.30
N MET A 35 -7.98 0.00 -3.47
CA MET A 35 -8.57 -0.10 -4.79
C MET A 35 -8.27 1.15 -5.63
N LEU A 36 -8.38 2.36 -5.06
CA LEU A 36 -7.97 3.60 -5.74
C LEU A 36 -6.48 3.61 -6.10
N ALA A 37 -5.61 3.13 -5.22
CA ALA A 37 -4.17 3.06 -5.49
C ALA A 37 -3.86 2.14 -6.68
N LEU A 38 -4.51 0.97 -6.75
CA LEU A 38 -4.37 0.04 -7.88
C LEU A 38 -4.94 0.63 -9.18
N TRP A 39 -6.11 1.26 -9.12
CA TRP A 39 -6.72 1.93 -10.29
C TRP A 39 -5.88 3.11 -10.78
N GLY A 40 -5.34 3.93 -9.86
CA GLY A 40 -4.45 5.04 -10.19
C GLY A 40 -3.14 4.55 -10.82
N SER A 41 -2.57 3.48 -10.28
CA SER A 41 -1.39 2.83 -10.83
C SER A 41 -1.65 2.26 -12.24
N LEU A 42 -2.76 1.57 -12.45
CA LEU A 42 -3.16 1.06 -13.76
C LEU A 42 -3.38 2.21 -14.76
N GLY A 43 -4.07 3.27 -14.34
CA GLY A 43 -4.27 4.47 -15.16
C GLY A 43 -2.95 5.11 -15.57
N ALA A 44 -2.02 5.28 -14.64
CA ALA A 44 -0.68 5.79 -14.93
C ALA A 44 0.09 4.87 -15.90
N LEU A 45 0.01 3.55 -15.72
CA LEU A 45 0.64 2.60 -16.64
C LEU A 45 0.08 2.76 -18.06
N LEU A 46 -1.24 2.77 -18.21
CA LEU A 46 -1.91 2.87 -19.51
C LEU A 46 -1.65 4.21 -20.20
N ILE A 47 -1.79 5.32 -19.48
CA ILE A 47 -1.52 6.66 -20.02
C ILE A 47 -0.06 6.78 -20.44
N GLY A 48 0.87 6.31 -19.60
CA GLY A 48 2.30 6.34 -19.90
C GLY A 48 2.67 5.51 -21.12
N ALA A 49 2.10 4.30 -21.23
CA ALA A 49 2.29 3.43 -22.37
C ALA A 49 1.71 4.05 -23.65
N ALA A 50 0.53 4.65 -23.58
CA ALA A 50 -0.09 5.35 -24.72
C ALA A 50 0.77 6.53 -25.19
N MET A 51 1.21 7.39 -24.26
CA MET A 51 2.11 8.52 -24.59
C MET A 51 3.44 8.03 -25.17
N TYR A 52 4.00 6.95 -24.63
CA TYR A 52 5.22 6.34 -25.17
C TYR A 52 5.02 5.84 -26.60
N GLY A 53 3.93 5.12 -26.86
CA GLY A 53 3.60 4.60 -28.19
C GLY A 53 3.40 5.71 -29.22
N LEU A 54 2.56 6.69 -28.91
CA LEU A 54 2.29 7.85 -29.78
C LEU A 54 3.55 8.66 -30.08
N ALA A 55 4.40 8.90 -29.07
CA ALA A 55 5.62 9.67 -29.24
C ALA A 55 6.71 8.90 -30.01
N ARG A 56 6.72 7.56 -29.92
CA ARG A 56 7.64 6.70 -30.67
C ARG A 56 7.32 6.71 -32.17
N GLU A 57 6.04 6.70 -32.54
CA GLU A 57 5.57 6.84 -33.93
C GLU A 57 5.88 8.24 -34.48
N GLY A 58 5.66 9.28 -33.65
CA GLY A 58 5.85 10.68 -34.03
C GLY A 58 7.29 11.21 -33.98
N GLY A 59 8.30 10.35 -33.75
CA GLY A 59 9.72 10.76 -33.68
C GLY A 59 10.10 11.67 -32.50
N SER A 60 9.20 11.83 -31.52
CA SER A 60 9.39 12.73 -30.37
C SER A 60 10.02 11.99 -29.20
N TYR A 61 11.34 12.10 -29.06
CA TYR A 61 12.09 11.52 -27.94
C TYR A 61 11.63 12.07 -26.57
N GLY A 62 11.24 13.34 -26.50
CA GLY A 62 10.78 13.98 -25.26
C GLY A 62 9.42 13.47 -24.79
N GLY A 63 8.50 13.15 -25.71
CA GLY A 63 7.22 12.52 -25.37
C GLY A 63 7.39 11.06 -24.93
N ALA A 64 8.31 10.34 -25.59
CA ALA A 64 8.58 8.94 -25.28
C ALA A 64 9.22 8.78 -23.89
N SER A 65 10.21 9.62 -23.53
CA SER A 65 10.85 9.53 -22.22
C SER A 65 9.87 9.81 -21.07
N ARG A 66 8.99 10.81 -21.23
CA ARG A 66 7.92 11.13 -20.27
C ARG A 66 6.88 10.02 -20.15
N GLY A 67 6.44 9.47 -21.27
CA GLY A 67 5.51 8.32 -21.30
C GLY A 67 6.07 7.11 -20.56
N LYS A 68 7.33 6.76 -20.84
CA LYS A 68 8.02 5.67 -20.15
C LYS A 68 8.14 5.93 -18.64
N ALA A 69 8.54 7.13 -18.24
CA ALA A 69 8.67 7.49 -16.83
C ALA A 69 7.33 7.40 -16.09
N LEU A 70 6.25 7.89 -16.70
CA LEU A 70 4.91 7.83 -16.13
C LEU A 70 4.39 6.38 -16.03
N ALA A 71 4.63 5.55 -17.05
CA ALA A 71 4.26 4.14 -17.00
C ALA A 71 5.03 3.38 -15.90
N MET A 72 6.32 3.66 -15.77
CA MET A 72 7.15 3.11 -14.68
C MET A 72 6.66 3.56 -13.31
N GLY A 73 6.21 4.82 -13.17
CA GLY A 73 5.56 5.31 -11.96
C GLY A 73 4.32 4.49 -11.61
N GLY A 74 3.50 4.15 -12.62
CA GLY A 74 2.37 3.22 -12.46
C GLY A 74 2.81 1.86 -11.92
N VAL A 75 3.80 1.22 -12.55
CA VAL A 75 4.33 -0.10 -12.11
C VAL A 75 4.80 -0.08 -10.66
N VAL A 76 5.60 0.92 -10.27
CA VAL A 76 6.08 1.06 -8.90
C VAL A 76 4.91 1.26 -7.93
N GLY A 77 3.93 2.08 -8.31
CA GLY A 77 2.70 2.28 -7.53
C GLY A 77 1.92 0.99 -7.27
N ALA A 78 1.80 0.11 -8.28
CA ALA A 78 1.12 -1.19 -8.13
C ALA A 78 1.83 -2.09 -7.12
N ILE A 79 3.15 -2.18 -7.24
CA ILE A 79 3.98 -3.02 -6.36
C ILE A 79 3.85 -2.54 -4.92
N LEU A 80 3.98 -1.23 -4.68
CA LEU A 80 3.84 -0.65 -3.34
C LEU A 80 2.44 -0.87 -2.76
N ALA A 81 1.38 -0.63 -3.56
CA ALA A 81 0.00 -0.84 -3.12
C ALA A 81 -0.33 -2.31 -2.82
N GLY A 82 0.30 -3.26 -3.52
CA GLY A 82 0.14 -4.69 -3.29
C GLY A 82 0.89 -5.21 -2.06
N VAL A 83 2.11 -4.71 -1.82
CA VAL A 83 2.97 -5.17 -0.72
C VAL A 83 2.63 -4.50 0.62
N ALA A 84 2.04 -3.30 0.61
CA ALA A 84 1.77 -2.52 1.82
C ALA A 84 0.99 -3.27 2.92
N PRO A 85 -0.12 -3.99 2.66
CA PRO A 85 -0.85 -4.68 3.73
C PRO A 85 -0.04 -5.81 4.34
N THR A 86 0.67 -6.57 3.51
CA THR A 86 1.52 -7.68 3.96
C THR A 86 2.67 -7.17 4.83
N ALA A 87 3.30 -6.07 4.44
CA ALA A 87 4.38 -5.45 5.23
C ALA A 87 3.88 -4.97 6.60
N VAL A 88 2.68 -4.38 6.65
CA VAL A 88 2.06 -3.97 7.92
C VAL A 88 1.76 -5.18 8.80
N ASN A 89 1.21 -6.26 8.24
CA ASN A 89 0.94 -7.49 8.99
C ASN A 89 2.23 -8.12 9.57
N MET A 90 3.31 -8.18 8.78
CA MET A 90 4.61 -8.70 9.27
C MET A 90 5.21 -7.82 10.38
N LEU A 91 5.02 -6.49 10.31
CA LEU A 91 5.49 -5.58 11.36
C LEU A 91 4.72 -5.78 12.67
N PHE A 92 3.41 -6.00 12.60
CA PHE A 92 2.61 -6.30 13.79
C PHE A 92 3.00 -7.65 14.40
N GLU A 93 3.23 -8.68 13.58
CA GLU A 93 3.70 -9.99 14.04
C GLU A 93 5.11 -9.94 14.65
N ALA A 94 6.00 -9.10 14.14
CA ALA A 94 7.34 -8.92 14.71
C ALA A 94 7.35 -8.07 16.00
N ALA A 95 6.30 -7.29 16.25
CA ALA A 95 6.19 -6.39 17.39
C ALA A 95 5.42 -6.99 18.59
N SER A 96 4.68 -8.09 18.38
CA SER A 96 4.04 -8.90 19.42
C SER A 96 5.00 -9.93 20.02
#